data_AF-A0A412PF07-F1
#
_entry.id   AF-A0A412PF07-F1
#
_cell.length_a   1.000
_cell.length_b   1.000
_cell.length_c   1.000
_cell.angle_alpha   90.00
_cell.angle_beta   90.00
_cell.angle_gamma   90.00
#
_symmetry.space_group_name_H-M   'P 1'
#
loop_
_entity.id
_entity.type
_entity.pdbx_description
1 polymer ?
#
loop_
_entity_poly.entity_id
_entity_poly.type
_entity_poly.pdbx_seq_one_letter_code
_entity_poly.pdbx_strand_id
1 'polypeptide(L)'
;MDMRISNKGFSLLEMCVVLFVISIFMMLLPTNMHMPETEYYGFVDEYLYLQSTAMKQAKSISFDAYGVSFNQKGNVNQAKTIHFKNERTIIVELGGGRLAIQ
;
A
#
# COMPACT_ATOMS: atom_id res chain seq x y z
N MET A 1 52.69 -18.06 -40.19
CA MET A 1 51.41 -18.76 -39.98
C MET A 1 50.48 -17.77 -39.31
N ASP A 2 49.67 -17.07 -40.11
CA ASP A 2 48.69 -16.10 -39.60
C ASP A 2 47.50 -16.85 -39.00
N MET A 3 47.40 -16.80 -37.67
CA MET A 3 46.28 -17.39 -36.94
C MET A 3 45.08 -16.44 -37.05
N ARG A 4 44.38 -16.49 -38.19
CA ARG A 4 43.10 -15.81 -38.37
C ARG A 4 42.02 -16.58 -37.62
N ILE A 5 41.93 -16.35 -36.31
CA ILE A 5 40.79 -16.80 -35.50
C ILE A 5 39.54 -16.10 -36.05
N SER A 6 38.63 -16.91 -36.55
CA SER A 6 37.38 -16.49 -37.18
C SER A 6 36.42 -15.89 -36.14
N ASN A 7 36.54 -14.59 -35.87
CA ASN A 7 35.65 -13.83 -34.96
C ASN A 7 34.35 -13.37 -35.65
N LYS A 8 33.73 -14.18 -36.51
CA LYS A 8 32.53 -13.80 -37.27
C LYS A 8 31.49 -14.90 -37.25
N GLY A 9 30.64 -14.93 -36.22
CA GLY A 9 29.48 -15.82 -36.19
C GLY A 9 28.78 -15.91 -34.84
N PHE A 10 29.48 -15.62 -33.74
CA PHE A 10 28.95 -15.81 -32.39
C PHE A 10 28.56 -14.52 -31.66
N SER A 11 28.65 -13.35 -32.31
CA SER A 11 28.33 -12.06 -31.68
C SER A 11 26.89 -12.02 -31.12
N LEU A 12 25.94 -12.65 -31.80
CA LEU A 12 24.57 -12.77 -31.29
C LEU A 12 24.49 -13.63 -30.03
N LEU A 13 25.21 -14.76 -30.00
CA LEU A 13 25.29 -15.64 -28.84
C LEU A 13 25.94 -14.94 -27.64
N GLU A 14 27.03 -14.22 -27.87
CA GLU A 14 27.72 -13.41 -26.85
C GLU A 14 26.81 -12.34 -26.27
N MET A 15 26.05 -11.64 -27.12
CA MET A 15 25.04 -10.67 -26.68
C MET A 15 23.93 -11.32 -25.85
N CYS A 16 23.43 -12.50 -26.25
CA CYS A 16 22.46 -13.25 -25.45
C CYS A 16 23.00 -13.64 -24.08
N VAL A 17 24.26 -14.09 -24.00
CA VAL A 17 24.91 -14.45 -22.73
C VAL A 17 25.07 -13.23 -21.84
N VAL A 18 25.48 -12.08 -22.39
CA VAL A 18 25.61 -10.82 -21.64
C VAL A 18 24.25 -10.38 -21.08
N LEU A 19 23.19 -10.38 -21.90
CA LEU A 19 21.84 -10.02 -21.45
C LEU A 19 21.31 -10.98 -20.37
N PHE A 20 21.58 -12.27 -20.50
CA PHE A 20 21.22 -13.26 -19.50
C PHE A 20 21.91 -13.00 -18.16
N VAL A 21 23.21 -12.72 -18.19
CA VAL A 21 24.00 -12.41 -16.99
C VAL A 21 23.50 -11.12 -16.33
N ILE A 22 23.27 -10.04 -17.09
CA ILE A 22 22.71 -8.78 -16.57
C ILE A 22 21.34 -9.00 -15.94
N SER A 23 20.50 -9.85 -16.52
CA SER A 23 19.16 -10.15 -15.99
C SER A 23 19.24 -10.88 -14.64
N ILE A 24 20.17 -11.83 -14.48
CA ILE A 24 20.41 -12.50 -13.20
C ILE A 24 20.89 -11.51 -12.15
N PHE A 25 21.83 -10.63 -12.51
CA PHE A 25 22.33 -9.60 -11.59
C PHE A 25 21.22 -8.63 -11.16
N MET A 26 20.35 -8.20 -12.08
CA MET A 26 19.21 -7.34 -11.74
C MET A 26 18.22 -8.00 -10.78
N MET A 27 18.05 -9.33 -10.86
CA MET A 27 17.18 -10.09 -9.96
C MET A 27 17.80 -10.29 -8.56
N LEU A 28 19.14 -10.33 -8.47
CA LEU A 28 19.88 -10.50 -7.21
C LEU A 28 20.06 -9.19 -6.43
N LEU A 29 19.84 -8.04 -7.06
CA LEU A 29 19.85 -6.76 -6.36
C LEU A 29 18.61 -6.67 -5.45
N PRO A 30 18.77 -6.39 -4.15
CA PRO A 30 17.64 -6.10 -3.29
C PRO A 30 17.00 -4.81 -3.82
N THR A 31 15.91 -4.96 -4.57
CA THR A 31 15.04 -3.83 -4.83
C THR A 31 14.46 -3.47 -3.48
N ASN A 32 14.79 -2.27 -2.98
CA ASN A 32 14.09 -1.66 -1.86
C ASN A 32 12.66 -1.40 -2.34
N MET A 33 11.85 -2.45 -2.45
CA MET A 33 10.44 -2.36 -2.73
C MET A 33 9.85 -1.71 -1.49
N HIS A 34 9.74 -0.38 -1.55
CA HIS A 34 8.94 0.37 -0.62
C HIS A 34 7.50 -0.07 -0.88
N MET A 35 7.05 -1.07 -0.13
CA MET A 35 5.68 -1.55 -0.19
C MET A 35 4.80 -0.33 0.12
N PRO A 36 3.93 0.10 -0.81
CA PRO A 36 3.11 1.27 -0.56
C PRO A 36 2.31 1.03 0.69
N GLU A 37 2.36 1.97 1.64
CA GLU A 37 1.56 1.87 2.84
C GLU A 37 0.09 2.07 2.51
N THR A 38 -0.58 0.96 2.24
CA THR A 38 -2.01 0.88 1.90
C THR A 38 -2.91 1.01 3.12
N GLU A 39 -2.36 0.88 4.33
CA GLU A 39 -3.10 0.92 5.59
C GLU A 39 -3.91 2.22 5.74
N TYR A 40 -3.31 3.36 5.39
CA TYR A 40 -4.00 4.66 5.41
C TYR A 40 -5.24 4.67 4.51
N TYR A 41 -5.11 4.20 3.26
CA TYR A 41 -6.21 4.22 2.30
C TYR A 41 -7.29 3.19 2.68
N GLY A 42 -6.86 2.00 3.10
CA GLY A 42 -7.76 0.96 3.59
C GLY A 42 -8.58 1.42 4.81
N PHE A 43 -7.96 2.15 5.74
CA PHE A 43 -8.66 2.75 6.87
C PHE A 43 -9.76 3.71 6.40
N VAL A 44 -9.44 4.66 5.52
CA VAL A 44 -10.40 5.69 5.07
C VAL A 44 -11.60 5.06 4.35
N ASP A 45 -11.33 4.09 3.46
CA ASP A 45 -12.37 3.41 2.68
C ASP A 45 -13.29 2.58 3.59
N GLU A 46 -12.71 1.80 4.51
CA GLU A 46 -13.48 0.98 5.44
C GLU A 46 -14.25 1.84 6.45
N TYR A 47 -13.65 2.92 6.94
CA TYR A 47 -14.30 3.88 7.83
C TYR A 47 -15.59 4.43 7.22
N LEU A 48 -15.50 4.93 5.98
CA LEU A 48 -16.65 5.52 5.29
C LEU A 48 -17.72 4.45 4.98
N TYR A 49 -17.28 3.26 4.57
CA TYR A 49 -18.18 2.14 4.32
C TYR A 49 -18.96 1.73 5.57
N LEU A 50 -18.27 1.55 6.71
CA LEU A 50 -18.91 1.17 7.97
C LEU A 50 -19.84 2.27 8.50
N GLN A 51 -19.44 3.53 8.39
CA GLN A 51 -20.29 4.68 8.74
C GLN A 51 -21.59 4.69 7.92
N SER A 52 -21.47 4.59 6.60
CA SER A 52 -22.60 4.51 5.67
C SER A 52 -23.49 3.29 5.97
N THR A 53 -22.88 2.15 6.27
CA THR A 53 -23.60 0.92 6.60
C THR A 53 -24.40 1.08 7.90
N ALA A 54 -23.85 1.75 8.91
CA ALA A 54 -24.54 2.01 10.18
C ALA A 54 -25.79 2.87 9.96
N MET A 55 -25.68 3.89 9.10
CA MET A 55 -26.79 4.76 8.71
C MET A 55 -27.84 4.00 7.90
N LYS A 56 -27.43 3.27 6.86
CA LYS A 56 -28.32 2.53 5.97
C LYS A 56 -29.11 1.46 6.72
N GLN A 57 -28.46 0.75 7.63
CA GLN A 57 -29.10 -0.33 8.38
C GLN A 57 -29.79 0.15 9.67
N ALA A 58 -29.62 1.43 10.04
CA ALA A 58 -30.04 1.99 11.32
C ALA A 58 -29.55 1.13 12.51
N LYS A 59 -28.29 0.69 12.47
CA LYS A 59 -27.66 -0.15 13.50
C LYS A 59 -26.33 0.42 13.93
N SER A 60 -25.95 0.15 15.17
CA SER A 60 -24.59 0.45 15.63
C SER A 60 -23.62 -0.53 14.95
N ILE A 61 -22.52 -0.02 14.43
CA ILE A 61 -21.46 -0.81 13.80
C ILE A 61 -20.13 -0.40 14.42
N SER A 62 -19.30 -1.38 14.77
CA SER A 62 -17.96 -1.15 15.28
C SER A 62 -16.92 -1.40 14.18
N PHE A 63 -15.87 -0.59 14.22
CA PHE A 63 -14.63 -0.78 13.51
C PHE A 63 -13.58 -1.22 14.53
N ASP A 64 -13.60 -2.52 14.86
CA ASP A 64 -12.89 -3.07 16.02
C ASP A 64 -11.37 -2.87 15.93
N ALA A 65 -10.79 -2.99 14.73
CA ALA A 65 -9.36 -2.81 14.49
C ALA A 65 -8.83 -1.45 14.99
N TYR A 66 -9.66 -0.41 14.92
CA TYR A 66 -9.33 0.94 15.35
C TYR A 66 -10.13 1.39 16.57
N GLY A 67 -10.96 0.51 17.13
CA GLY A 67 -11.86 0.80 18.25
C GLY A 67 -12.72 2.05 18.04
N VAL A 68 -13.25 2.23 16.83
CA VAL A 68 -14.21 3.29 16.50
C VAL A 68 -15.59 2.66 16.42
N SER A 69 -16.62 3.31 16.96
CA SER A 69 -17.99 2.82 16.86
C SER A 69 -18.91 3.90 16.31
N PHE A 70 -19.71 3.51 15.33
CA PHE A 70 -20.75 4.34 14.72
C PHE A 70 -22.10 3.97 15.32
N ASN A 71 -22.89 4.97 15.69
CA ASN A 71 -24.29 4.76 16.01
C ASN A 71 -25.16 4.70 14.74
N GLN A 72 -26.47 4.51 14.90
CA GLN A 72 -27.44 4.41 13.81
C GLN A 72 -27.51 5.65 12.90
N LYS A 73 -26.97 6.80 13.33
CA LYS A 73 -26.89 8.04 12.55
C LYS A 73 -25.53 8.25 11.90
N GLY A 74 -24.61 7.28 12.03
CA GLY A 74 -23.23 7.39 11.53
C GLY A 74 -22.32 8.22 12.43
N ASN A 75 -22.77 8.58 13.64
CA ASN A 75 -21.98 9.41 14.55
C ASN A 75 -21.04 8.55 15.40
N VAL A 76 -19.87 9.11 15.71
CA VAL A 76 -18.87 8.54 16.61
C VAL A 76 -19.05 9.11 18.01
N ASN A 77 -18.93 8.26 19.04
CA ASN A 77 -19.10 8.62 20.45
C ASN A 77 -17.80 9.02 21.17
N GLN A 78 -16.65 8.88 20.53
CA GLN A 78 -15.34 9.19 21.08
C GLN A 78 -14.41 9.73 19.99
N ALA A 79 -13.77 10.88 20.24
CA ALA A 79 -12.70 11.34 19.38
C ALA A 79 -11.47 10.44 19.50
N LYS A 80 -10.77 10.20 18.39
CA LYS A 80 -9.60 9.30 18.38
C LYS A 80 -8.54 9.76 17.39
N THR A 81 -7.29 9.57 17.76
CA THR A 81 -6.15 9.78 16.87
C THR A 81 -5.61 8.43 16.42
N ILE A 82 -5.49 8.23 15.10
CA ILE A 82 -4.93 7.04 14.47
C ILE A 82 -3.58 7.40 13.87
N HIS A 83 -2.54 6.70 14.29
CA HIS A 83 -1.18 6.86 13.80
C HIS A 83 -0.85 5.74 12.82
N PHE A 84 -0.45 6.11 11.61
CA PHE A 84 -0.01 5.17 10.57
C PHE A 84 1.52 5.12 10.52
N LYS A 85 2.06 4.05 9.92
CA LYS A 85 3.51 3.81 9.87
C LYS A 85 4.26 4.87 9.03
N ASN A 86 3.60 5.46 8.03
CA ASN A 86 4.12 6.51 7.15
C ASN A 86 4.08 7.91 7.77
N GLU A 87 4.09 7.99 9.09
CA GLU A 87 4.00 9.24 9.87
C GLU A 87 2.70 10.04 9.66
N ARG A 88 1.76 9.54 8.84
CA ARG A 88 0.44 10.17 8.71
C ARG A 88 -0.36 9.94 9.97
N THR A 89 -1.14 10.95 10.32
CA THR A 89 -2.06 10.90 11.45
C THR A 89 -3.44 11.35 10.98
N ILE A 90 -4.47 10.58 11.35
CA ILE A 90 -5.86 10.98 11.18
C ILE A 90 -6.49 11.17 12.56
N ILE A 91 -7.20 12.29 12.73
CA ILE A 91 -8.02 12.55 13.89
C ILE A 91 -9.48 12.31 13.50
N VAL A 92 -10.11 11.34 14.15
CA VAL A 92 -11.55 11.10 14.11
C VAL A 92 -12.20 12.03 15.13
N GLU A 93 -13.02 12.97 14.66
CA GLU A 93 -13.74 13.91 15.53
C GLU A 93 -14.96 13.29 16.20
N LEU A 94 -15.29 13.77 17.40
CA LEU A 94 -16.51 13.40 18.12
C LEU A 94 -17.76 13.88 17.38
N GLY A 95 -18.85 13.11 17.44
CA GLY A 95 -20.11 13.48 16.82
C GLY A 95 -20.12 13.02 15.37
N GLY A 96 -19.96 13.94 14.41
CA GLY A 96 -20.07 13.61 12.98
C GLY A 96 -19.01 12.64 12.46
N GLY A 97 -17.95 12.33 13.22
CA GLY A 97 -16.91 11.40 12.79
C GLY A 97 -16.03 11.95 11.67
N ARG A 98 -15.91 13.28 11.54
CA ARG A 98 -15.08 13.88 10.49
C ARG A 98 -13.64 13.43 10.67
N LEU A 99 -13.02 13.04 9.56
CA LEU A 99 -11.59 12.73 9.50
C LEU A 99 -10.83 14.04 9.24
N ALA A 100 -10.06 14.50 10.22
CA ALA A 100 -9.12 15.60 10.06
C ALA A 100 -7.70 15.03 9.85
N ILE A 101 -7.00 15.57 8.85
CA ILE A 101 -5.61 15.21 8.54
C ILE A 101 -4.72 16.25 9.23
N GLN A 102 -3.66 15.78 9.88
CA GLN A 102 -2.63 16.63 10.47
C GLN A 102 -1.38 16.69 9.59
#